data_AF-A0A9D9M9N0-F1
#
_entry.id   AF-A0A9D9M9N0-F1
#
_cell.length_a   1.000
_cell.length_b   1.000
_cell.length_c   1.000
_cell.angle_alpha   90.00
_cell.angle_beta   90.00
_cell.angle_gamma   90.00
#
_symmetry.space_group_name_H-M   'P 1'
#
loop_
_entity.id
_entity.type
_entity.pdbx_description
1 polymer ?
#
loop_
_entity_poly.entity_id
_entity_poly.type
_entity_poly.pdbx_seq_one_letter_code
_entity_poly.pdbx_strand_id
1 'polypeptide(L)'
;GDLSETALGWCPYNGDHMSMYGVNADVPKTLVKSLVLWVAAHETTDKKTQKVLVDVANTPISPELLPADKKGRIAQKTEDLVGPYVLHDFFLYYFVRYGFGPGKIFFLAKHAFAGQFKEPEIKKWLTVFVRRFFSQQFKRSCMPDGPKVGSVGLSPRGDFKMPSDASANAWLNELQ
;
A
#
# COMPACT_ATOMS: atom_id res chain seq x y z
N GLY A 1 2.68 4.35 -9.32
CA GLY A 1 2.24 3.64 -8.10
C GLY A 1 2.08 4.60 -6.94
N ASP A 2 1.24 4.22 -6.00
CA ASP A 2 1.05 4.92 -4.72
C ASP A 2 2.06 4.45 -3.63
N LEU A 3 2.00 5.02 -2.43
CA LEU A 3 2.94 4.71 -1.34
C LEU A 3 2.86 3.23 -0.93
N SER A 4 1.66 2.65 -0.89
CA SER A 4 1.42 1.28 -0.45
C SER A 4 1.93 0.26 -1.46
N GLU A 5 1.70 0.52 -2.75
CA GLU A 5 2.26 -0.28 -3.85
C GLU A 5 3.78 -0.22 -3.84
N THR A 6 4.34 0.97 -3.64
CA THR A 6 5.79 1.21 -3.53
C THR A 6 6.40 0.45 -2.34
N ALA A 7 5.71 0.43 -1.19
CA ALA A 7 6.14 -0.31 -0.01
C ALA A 7 6.18 -1.82 -0.25
N LEU A 8 5.14 -2.38 -0.86
CA LEU A 8 5.01 -3.81 -1.15
C LEU A 8 5.73 -4.24 -2.43
N GLY A 9 6.26 -3.29 -3.21
CA GLY A 9 6.74 -3.50 -4.57
C GLY A 9 5.69 -4.16 -5.47
N TRP A 10 4.42 -3.77 -5.30
CA TRP A 10 3.30 -4.23 -6.13
C TRP A 10 3.18 -3.37 -7.39
N CYS A 11 4.29 -3.28 -8.11
CA CYS A 11 4.46 -2.51 -9.32
C CYS A 11 5.57 -3.20 -10.14
N PRO A 12 5.33 -3.59 -11.40
CA PRO A 12 6.38 -4.06 -12.29
C PRO A 12 7.60 -3.13 -12.33
N TYR A 13 8.79 -3.73 -12.15
CA TYR A 13 10.03 -3.00 -12.32
C TYR A 13 10.17 -2.57 -13.78
N ASN A 14 10.49 -1.29 -13.97
CA ASN A 14 10.52 -0.59 -15.25
C ASN A 14 9.17 -0.55 -15.99
N GLY A 15 8.06 -0.73 -15.28
CA GLY A 15 6.70 -0.53 -15.76
C GLY A 15 6.02 0.66 -15.09
N ASP A 16 4.88 0.42 -14.45
CA ASP A 16 4.01 1.39 -13.77
C ASP A 16 4.64 2.16 -12.58
N HIS A 17 5.79 1.70 -12.08
CA HIS A 17 6.54 2.43 -11.05
C HIS A 17 7.41 3.57 -11.64
N MET A 18 7.67 3.54 -12.96
CA MET A 18 8.43 4.57 -13.66
C MET A 18 7.51 5.65 -14.20
N SER A 19 7.97 6.90 -14.13
CA SER A 19 7.30 8.09 -14.67
C SER A 19 8.29 9.25 -14.70
N MET A 20 7.91 10.37 -15.32
CA MET A 20 8.68 11.61 -15.19
C MET A 20 8.49 12.25 -13.80
N TYR A 21 7.32 12.07 -13.19
CA TYR A 21 6.99 12.60 -11.87
C TYR A 21 5.86 11.80 -11.20
N GLY A 22 6.10 11.28 -10.01
CA GLY A 22 5.19 10.45 -9.23
C GLY A 22 4.31 11.27 -8.28
N VAL A 23 3.19 11.80 -8.78
CA VAL A 23 2.27 12.64 -7.98
C VAL A 23 1.66 11.93 -6.76
N ASN A 24 1.50 10.60 -6.84
CA ASN A 24 0.93 9.78 -5.78
C ASN A 24 1.98 9.03 -4.94
N ALA A 25 3.28 9.30 -5.15
CA ALA A 25 4.37 8.49 -4.61
C ALA A 25 4.33 8.36 -3.08
N ASP A 26 3.75 9.34 -2.39
CA ASP A 26 3.68 9.41 -0.92
C ASP A 26 2.26 9.34 -0.37
N VAL A 27 1.27 9.02 -1.21
CA VAL A 27 -0.14 8.89 -0.80
C VAL A 27 -0.44 7.42 -0.58
N PRO A 28 -0.78 6.95 0.64
CA PRO A 28 -1.16 5.55 0.86
C PRO A 28 -2.52 5.22 0.23
N LYS A 29 -2.74 3.95 -0.12
CA LYS A 29 -3.96 3.47 -0.80
C LYS A 29 -5.23 3.84 -0.02
N THR A 30 -5.18 3.72 1.30
CA THR A 30 -6.27 4.11 2.20
C THR A 30 -6.61 5.60 2.10
N LEU A 31 -5.61 6.46 1.88
CA LEU A 31 -5.80 7.90 1.70
C LEU A 31 -6.29 8.24 0.28
N VAL A 32 -5.83 7.53 -0.76
CA VAL A 32 -6.29 7.76 -2.15
C VAL A 32 -7.82 7.70 -2.23
N LYS A 33 -8.44 6.67 -1.65
CA LYS A 33 -9.91 6.54 -1.63
C LYS A 33 -10.58 7.73 -0.94
N SER A 34 -10.02 8.17 0.19
CA SER A 34 -10.55 9.30 0.95
C SER A 34 -10.44 10.62 0.19
N LEU A 35 -9.34 10.84 -0.54
CA LEU A 35 -9.14 12.03 -1.38
C LEU A 35 -10.12 12.07 -2.55
N VAL A 36 -10.36 10.95 -3.23
CA VAL A 36 -11.33 10.88 -4.34
C VAL A 36 -12.73 11.22 -3.84
N LEU A 37 -13.15 10.66 -2.70
CA LEU A 37 -14.44 10.96 -2.10
C LEU A 37 -14.54 12.42 -1.65
N TRP A 38 -13.45 12.98 -1.11
CA TRP A 38 -13.41 14.38 -0.70
C TRP A 38 -13.58 15.32 -1.90
N VAL A 39 -12.86 15.08 -3.00
CA VAL A 39 -12.97 15.84 -4.26
C VAL A 39 -14.39 15.73 -4.84
N ALA A 40 -14.98 14.54 -4.83
CA ALA A 40 -16.34 14.33 -5.31
C ALA A 40 -17.37 15.13 -4.50
N ALA A 41 -17.15 15.30 -3.19
CA ALA A 41 -18.09 15.97 -2.30
C ALA A 41 -17.90 17.50 -2.25
N HIS A 42 -16.66 18.01 -2.44
CA HIS A 42 -16.34 19.42 -2.15
C HIS A 42 -15.81 20.21 -3.34
N GLU A 43 -15.14 19.57 -4.30
CA GLU A 43 -14.50 20.24 -5.44
C GLU A 43 -15.24 20.02 -6.77
N THR A 44 -16.29 19.20 -6.75
CA THR A 44 -17.07 18.87 -7.95
C THR A 44 -18.49 19.42 -7.83
N THR A 45 -18.86 20.31 -8.74
CA THR A 45 -20.23 20.86 -8.80
C THR A 45 -21.13 20.10 -9.79
N ASP A 46 -20.54 19.38 -10.75
CA ASP A 46 -21.25 18.54 -11.70
C ASP A 46 -21.65 17.18 -11.08
N LYS A 47 -22.96 16.94 -11.00
CA LYS A 47 -23.52 15.69 -10.45
C LYS A 47 -23.09 14.45 -11.22
N LYS A 48 -22.85 14.56 -12.53
CA LYS A 48 -22.41 13.42 -13.34
C LYS A 48 -21.00 13.00 -12.92
N THR A 49 -20.08 13.94 -12.83
CA THR A 49 -18.70 13.71 -12.39
C THR A 49 -18.65 13.20 -10.95
N GLN A 50 -19.43 13.78 -10.03
CA GLN A 50 -19.53 13.30 -8.65
C GLN A 50 -19.93 11.81 -8.60
N LYS A 51 -20.96 11.42 -9.37
CA LYS A 51 -21.40 10.02 -9.42
C LYS A 51 -20.31 9.08 -9.94
N VAL A 52 -19.56 9.50 -10.95
CA VAL A 52 -18.43 8.72 -11.51
C VAL A 52 -17.32 8.56 -10.48
N LEU A 53 -16.92 9.62 -9.78
CA LEU A 53 -15.86 9.54 -8.77
C LEU A 53 -16.25 8.62 -7.59
N VAL A 54 -17.50 8.70 -7.14
CA VAL A 54 -18.02 7.80 -6.10
C VAL A 54 -18.06 6.35 -6.57
N ASP A 55 -18.43 6.11 -7.82
CA ASP A 55 -18.42 4.77 -8.43
C ASP A 55 -17.00 4.19 -8.51
N VAL A 56 -16.03 4.99 -8.96
CA VAL A 56 -14.60 4.64 -8.98
C VAL A 56 -14.10 4.29 -7.58
N ALA A 57 -14.41 5.13 -6.56
CA ALA A 57 -13.97 4.90 -5.18
C ALA A 57 -14.58 3.64 -4.52
N ASN A 58 -15.77 3.23 -4.97
CA ASN A 58 -16.46 2.03 -4.47
C ASN A 58 -16.13 0.76 -5.26
N THR A 59 -15.54 0.90 -6.44
CA THR A 59 -15.11 -0.25 -7.25
C THR A 59 -13.96 -0.97 -6.54
N PRO A 60 -14.07 -2.29 -6.27
CA PRO A 60 -12.98 -3.05 -5.67
C PRO A 60 -11.71 -3.02 -6.54
N ILE A 61 -10.55 -2.92 -5.90
CA ILE A 61 -9.26 -2.89 -6.60
C ILE A 61 -8.99 -4.28 -7.20
N SER A 62 -8.77 -4.33 -8.51
CA SER A 62 -8.54 -5.57 -9.29
C SER A 62 -7.25 -5.47 -10.12
N PRO A 63 -6.56 -6.59 -10.43
CA PRO A 63 -5.46 -6.60 -11.39
C PRO A 63 -5.98 -6.25 -12.80
N GLU A 64 -5.49 -5.14 -13.37
CA GLU A 64 -5.95 -4.61 -14.66
C GLU A 64 -5.74 -5.55 -15.85
N LEU A 65 -4.78 -6.48 -15.74
CA LEU A 65 -4.34 -7.35 -16.84
C LEU A 65 -5.13 -8.66 -16.97
N LEU A 66 -6.03 -8.96 -16.03
CA LEU A 66 -6.82 -10.18 -16.11
C LEU A 66 -8.19 -9.90 -16.73
N PRO A 67 -8.61 -10.69 -17.74
CA PRO A 67 -9.93 -10.53 -18.31
C PRO A 67 -10.99 -10.71 -17.22
N ALA A 68 -12.04 -9.89 -17.28
CA ALA A 68 -13.23 -10.08 -16.47
C ALA A 68 -13.78 -11.50 -16.68
N ASP A 69 -14.52 -12.01 -15.68
CA ASP A 69 -15.17 -13.31 -15.82
C ASP A 69 -16.16 -13.31 -17.01
N LYS A 70 -16.67 -14.48 -17.40
CA LYS A 70 -17.66 -14.60 -18.50
C LYS A 70 -18.94 -13.76 -18.29
N LYS A 71 -19.13 -13.17 -17.11
CA LYS A 71 -20.26 -12.30 -16.73
C LYS A 71 -19.83 -10.83 -16.56
N GLY A 72 -18.62 -10.45 -16.97
CA GLY A 72 -18.11 -9.08 -16.88
C GLY A 72 -17.76 -8.62 -15.46
N ARG A 73 -17.69 -9.54 -14.49
CA ARG A 73 -17.32 -9.22 -13.10
C ARG A 73 -15.82 -9.35 -12.92
N ILE A 74 -15.28 -8.55 -12.00
CA ILE A 74 -13.90 -8.64 -11.54
C ILE A 74 -13.63 -10.09 -11.10
N ALA A 75 -12.74 -10.77 -11.81
CA ALA A 75 -12.43 -12.17 -11.57
C ALA A 75 -11.50 -12.37 -10.36
N GLN A 76 -10.71 -11.34 -10.00
CA GLN A 76 -9.75 -11.37 -8.91
C GLN A 76 -9.59 -9.98 -8.28
N LYS A 77 -9.56 -9.89 -6.95
CA LYS A 77 -9.20 -8.64 -6.25
C LYS A 77 -7.71 -8.66 -5.92
N THR A 78 -7.05 -7.52 -6.08
CA THR A 78 -5.62 -7.39 -5.78
C THR A 78 -5.34 -7.73 -4.31
N GLU A 79 -6.21 -7.28 -3.41
CA GLU A 79 -6.09 -7.53 -1.96
C GLU A 79 -6.16 -9.01 -1.60
N ASP A 80 -6.78 -9.87 -2.43
CA ASP A 80 -6.78 -11.32 -2.19
C ASP A 80 -5.36 -11.92 -2.35
N LEU A 81 -4.50 -11.27 -3.15
CA LEU A 81 -3.13 -11.69 -3.42
C LEU A 81 -2.12 -11.04 -2.48
N VAL A 82 -2.20 -9.71 -2.31
CA VAL A 82 -1.21 -8.96 -1.52
C VAL A 82 -1.61 -8.78 -0.07
N GLY A 83 -2.89 -8.92 0.25
CA GLY A 83 -3.48 -8.61 1.55
C GLY A 83 -4.18 -7.25 1.57
N PRO A 84 -4.98 -7.01 2.61
CA PRO A 84 -5.77 -5.79 2.72
C PRO A 84 -4.87 -4.57 2.96
N TYR A 85 -5.05 -3.51 2.17
CA TYR A 85 -4.20 -2.31 2.26
C TYR A 85 -4.33 -1.61 3.60
N VAL A 86 -5.47 -1.73 4.29
CA VAL A 86 -5.65 -1.15 5.64
C VAL A 86 -4.66 -1.73 6.65
N LEU A 87 -4.31 -3.01 6.54
CA LEU A 87 -3.29 -3.63 7.39
C LEU A 87 -1.89 -3.16 6.96
N HIS A 88 -1.62 -3.17 5.66
CA HIS A 88 -0.29 -2.78 5.14
C HIS A 88 0.06 -1.33 5.42
N ASP A 89 -0.89 -0.42 5.27
CA ASP A 89 -0.68 1.00 5.57
C ASP A 89 -0.47 1.21 7.07
N PHE A 90 -1.18 0.45 7.92
CA PHE A 90 -0.95 0.44 9.37
C PHE A 90 0.46 -0.08 9.71
N PHE A 91 0.88 -1.20 9.12
CA PHE A 91 2.22 -1.76 9.33
C PHE A 91 3.30 -0.80 8.86
N LEU A 92 3.14 -0.25 7.65
CA LEU A 92 4.06 0.71 7.05
C LEU A 92 4.25 1.93 7.95
N TYR A 93 3.15 2.47 8.47
CA TYR A 93 3.19 3.62 9.37
C TYR A 93 4.05 3.32 10.61
N TYR A 94 3.76 2.24 11.34
CA TYR A 94 4.53 1.92 12.56
C TYR A 94 5.95 1.45 12.28
N PHE A 95 6.18 0.80 11.15
CA PHE A 95 7.49 0.33 10.73
C PHE A 95 8.41 1.50 10.39
N VAL A 96 7.96 2.44 9.54
CA VAL A 96 8.81 3.53 9.06
C VAL A 96 8.83 4.72 10.01
N ARG A 97 7.67 5.14 10.55
CA ARG A 97 7.60 6.34 11.41
C ARG A 97 8.24 6.11 12.77
N TYR A 98 8.08 4.92 13.34
CA TYR A 98 8.50 4.62 14.71
C TYR A 98 9.60 3.56 14.81
N GLY A 99 9.97 2.90 13.71
CA GLY A 99 11.00 1.86 13.74
C GLY A 99 10.61 0.66 14.59
N PHE A 100 9.31 0.37 14.76
CA PHE A 100 8.88 -0.74 15.60
C PHE A 100 9.18 -2.09 14.96
N GLY A 101 9.68 -3.01 15.78
CA GLY A 101 9.83 -4.41 15.41
C GLY A 101 8.47 -5.10 15.17
N PRO A 102 8.41 -6.18 14.38
CA PRO A 102 7.15 -6.80 13.99
C PRO A 102 6.34 -7.33 15.18
N GLY A 103 6.98 -7.78 16.26
CA GLY A 103 6.25 -8.21 17.46
C GLY A 103 5.38 -7.10 18.07
N LYS A 104 5.91 -5.87 18.11
CA LYS A 104 5.16 -4.70 18.61
C LYS A 104 4.08 -4.25 17.63
N ILE A 105 4.38 -4.24 16.33
CA ILE A 105 3.39 -3.91 15.30
C ILE A 105 2.21 -4.89 15.35
N PHE A 106 2.51 -6.19 15.49
CA PHE A 106 1.49 -7.23 15.64
C PHE A 106 0.61 -6.96 16.86
N PHE A 107 1.21 -6.71 18.04
CA PHE A 107 0.47 -6.37 19.25
C PHE A 107 -0.48 -5.18 19.04
N LEU A 108 -0.01 -4.08 18.43
CA LEU A 108 -0.84 -2.90 18.16
C LEU A 108 -1.97 -3.20 17.17
N ALA A 109 -1.66 -3.95 16.10
CA ALA A 109 -2.64 -4.31 15.09
C ALA A 109 -3.77 -5.18 15.67
N LYS A 110 -3.46 -6.12 16.57
CA LYS A 110 -4.48 -6.93 17.25
C LYS A 110 -5.53 -6.10 17.99
N HIS A 111 -5.09 -5.01 18.61
CA HIS A 111 -5.99 -4.11 19.33
C HIS A 111 -6.75 -3.20 18.36
N ALA A 112 -6.05 -2.58 17.41
CA ALA A 112 -6.66 -1.66 16.44
C ALA A 112 -7.72 -2.33 15.54
N PHE A 113 -7.52 -3.62 15.24
CA PHE A 113 -8.36 -4.39 14.32
C PHE A 113 -9.16 -5.49 15.02
N ALA A 114 -9.36 -5.38 16.33
CA ALA A 114 -10.16 -6.33 17.10
C ALA A 114 -11.57 -6.49 16.50
N GLY A 115 -11.99 -7.74 16.29
CA GLY A 115 -13.28 -8.07 15.68
C GLY A 115 -13.35 -7.90 14.15
N GLN A 116 -12.35 -7.27 13.52
CA GLN A 116 -12.28 -7.11 12.06
C GLN A 116 -11.38 -8.17 11.42
N PHE A 117 -10.23 -8.44 12.04
CA PHE A 117 -9.24 -9.40 11.55
C PHE A 117 -8.87 -10.39 12.65
N LYS A 118 -8.70 -11.67 12.29
CA LYS A 118 -8.24 -12.70 13.23
C LYS A 118 -6.72 -12.59 13.43
N GLU A 119 -6.23 -12.94 14.61
CA GLU A 119 -4.77 -12.87 14.89
C GLU A 119 -3.91 -13.61 13.84
N PRO A 120 -4.26 -14.83 13.38
CA PRO A 120 -3.48 -15.52 12.35
C PRO A 120 -3.45 -14.78 11.01
N GLU A 121 -4.51 -14.03 10.69
CA GLU A 121 -4.59 -13.24 9.46
C GLU A 121 -3.70 -12.00 9.53
N ILE A 122 -3.73 -11.28 10.66
CA ILE A 122 -2.82 -10.16 10.91
C ILE A 122 -1.37 -10.64 10.85
N LYS A 123 -1.05 -11.76 11.52
CA LYS A 123 0.30 -12.36 11.51
C LYS A 123 0.74 -12.71 10.08
N LYS A 124 -0.13 -13.39 9.32
CA LYS A 124 0.13 -13.73 7.91
C LYS A 124 0.49 -12.49 7.08
N TRP A 125 -0.33 -11.44 7.14
CA TRP A 125 -0.11 -10.26 6.31
C TRP A 125 1.07 -9.42 6.77
N LEU A 126 1.36 -9.38 8.08
CA LEU A 126 2.57 -8.74 8.59
C LEU A 126 3.84 -9.47 8.13
N THR A 127 3.83 -10.81 8.12
CA THR A 127 4.94 -11.61 7.55
C THR A 127 5.12 -11.31 6.06
N VAL A 128 4.03 -11.20 5.30
CA VAL A 128 4.06 -10.82 3.87
C VAL A 128 4.63 -9.41 3.70
N PHE A 129 4.17 -8.45 4.52
CA PHE A 129 4.64 -7.07 4.53
C PHE A 129 6.16 -7.03 4.74
N VAL A 130 6.68 -7.62 5.82
CA VAL A 130 8.12 -7.61 6.13
C VAL A 130 8.93 -8.22 4.99
N ARG A 131 8.56 -9.40 4.50
CA ARG A 131 9.27 -10.07 3.40
C ARG A 131 9.29 -9.21 2.12
N ARG A 132 8.15 -8.64 1.73
CA ARG A 132 8.04 -7.84 0.51
C ARG A 132 8.74 -6.50 0.67
N PHE A 133 8.55 -5.84 1.81
CA PHE A 133 9.18 -4.56 2.08
C PHE A 133 10.70 -4.65 1.91
N PHE A 134 11.36 -5.66 2.48
CA PHE A 134 12.80 -5.85 2.28
C PHE A 134 13.15 -6.23 0.83
N SER A 135 12.54 -7.29 0.29
CA SER A 135 12.92 -7.82 -1.04
C SER A 135 12.64 -6.88 -2.21
N GLN A 136 11.78 -5.88 -2.02
CA GLN A 136 11.40 -4.93 -3.08
C GLN A 136 12.11 -3.59 -2.98
N GLN A 137 13.09 -3.43 -2.08
CA GLN A 137 13.84 -2.19 -1.90
C GLN A 137 14.53 -1.71 -3.19
N PHE A 138 15.02 -2.63 -4.03
CA PHE A 138 15.66 -2.28 -5.30
C PHE A 138 14.76 -1.44 -6.22
N LYS A 139 13.43 -1.63 -6.17
CA LYS A 139 12.48 -0.83 -6.96
C LYS A 139 12.40 0.62 -6.47
N ARG A 140 12.58 0.83 -5.16
CA ARG A 140 12.55 2.16 -4.54
C ARG A 140 13.84 2.93 -4.75
N SER A 141 14.96 2.23 -4.86
CA SER A 141 16.27 2.86 -5.11
C SER A 141 16.31 3.71 -6.38
N CYS A 142 15.50 3.39 -7.40
CA CYS A 142 15.42 4.14 -8.65
C CYS A 142 14.07 4.84 -8.87
N MET A 143 13.32 5.15 -7.81
CA MET A 143 12.00 5.76 -7.96
C MET A 143 12.07 7.19 -8.53
N PRO A 144 11.11 7.60 -9.39
CA PRO A 144 10.99 8.97 -9.91
C PRO A 144 10.87 10.03 -8.82
N ASP A 145 11.03 11.30 -9.21
CA ASP A 145 10.75 12.43 -8.32
C ASP A 145 9.25 12.56 -8.04
N GLY A 146 8.92 13.06 -6.85
CA GLY A 146 7.54 13.23 -6.40
C GLY A 146 7.50 13.96 -5.07
N PRO A 147 6.36 14.58 -4.70
CA PRO A 147 6.24 15.30 -3.45
C PRO A 147 6.05 14.34 -2.28
N LYS A 148 6.64 14.70 -1.13
CA LYS A 148 6.24 14.13 0.15
C LYS A 148 4.90 14.77 0.56
N VAL A 149 3.95 13.96 1.01
CA VAL A 149 2.60 14.37 1.41
C VAL A 149 2.38 14.06 2.90
N GLY A 150 2.77 12.86 3.34
CA GLY A 150 2.50 12.36 4.68
C GLY A 150 3.69 12.48 5.64
N SER A 151 3.55 11.84 6.80
CA SER A 151 4.63 11.71 7.79
C SER A 151 5.60 10.57 7.51
N VAL A 152 5.30 9.74 6.51
CA VAL A 152 6.06 8.55 6.09
C VAL A 152 6.35 8.71 4.62
N GLY A 153 7.63 8.61 4.24
CA GLY A 153 8.04 8.59 2.85
C GLY A 153 9.12 7.55 2.58
N LEU A 154 9.12 7.04 1.35
CA LEU A 154 9.99 5.92 0.93
C LEU A 154 11.06 6.32 -0.08
N SER A 155 11.22 7.62 -0.33
CA SER A 155 12.26 8.12 -1.23
C SER A 155 13.65 7.81 -0.68
N PRO A 156 14.54 7.17 -1.48
CA PRO A 156 15.95 6.96 -1.10
C PRO A 156 16.72 8.27 -1.00
N ARG A 157 16.19 9.35 -1.60
CA ARG A 157 16.71 10.71 -1.55
C ARG A 157 16.18 11.49 -0.34
N GLY A 158 15.20 10.94 0.38
CA GLY A 158 14.50 11.58 1.50
C GLY A 158 14.57 10.76 2.78
N ASP A 159 13.39 10.39 3.28
CA ASP A 159 13.20 9.86 4.64
C ASP A 159 13.72 8.42 4.85
N PHE A 160 13.81 7.60 3.79
CA PHE A 160 14.04 6.17 3.94
C PHE A 160 15.25 5.68 3.14
N LYS A 161 16.29 5.23 3.85
CA LYS A 161 17.53 4.69 3.26
C LYS A 161 17.75 3.28 3.74
N MET A 162 17.72 2.32 2.82
CA MET A 162 17.95 0.91 3.11
C MET A 162 18.71 0.26 1.94
N PRO A 163 19.69 -0.63 2.21
CA PRO A 163 20.36 -1.40 1.16
C PRO A 163 19.35 -2.27 0.39
N SER A 164 19.55 -2.40 -0.92
CA SER A 164 18.64 -3.18 -1.78
C SER A 164 18.76 -4.70 -1.59
N ASP A 165 19.83 -5.12 -0.94
CA ASP A 165 20.25 -6.49 -0.61
C ASP A 165 20.11 -6.82 0.89
N ALA A 166 19.43 -5.96 1.66
CA ALA A 166 19.19 -6.20 3.09
C ALA A 166 18.34 -7.45 3.34
N SER A 167 18.74 -8.27 4.32
CA SER A 167 17.99 -9.46 4.75
C SER A 167 16.88 -9.14 5.75
N ALA A 168 15.71 -9.74 5.55
CA ALA A 168 14.56 -9.61 6.46
C ALA A 168 14.59 -10.60 7.65
N ASN A 169 15.58 -11.49 7.72
CA ASN A 169 15.53 -12.66 8.61
C ASN A 169 15.35 -12.30 10.09
N ALA A 170 16.06 -11.27 10.57
CA ALA A 170 15.94 -10.84 11.97
C ALA A 170 14.50 -10.42 12.32
N TRP A 171 13.84 -9.67 11.43
CA TRP A 171 12.44 -9.24 11.59
C TRP A 171 11.47 -10.41 11.47
N LEU A 172 11.71 -11.34 10.54
CA LEU A 172 10.85 -12.50 10.35
C LEU A 172 10.93 -13.47 11.54
N ASN A 173 12.09 -13.59 12.20
CA ASN A 173 12.26 -14.43 13.38
C ASN A 173 11.44 -13.94 14.58
N GLU A 174 11.18 -12.62 14.70
CA GLU A 174 10.26 -12.09 15.72
C GLU A 174 8.79 -12.52 15.50
N LEU A 175 8.45 -12.92 14.28
CA LEU A 175 7.13 -13.39 13.90
C LEU A 175 7.02 -14.91 13.85
N GLN A 176 8.05 -15.67 14.24
CA GLN A 176 7.95 -17.13 14.28
C GLN A 176 7.16 -17.56 15.51
#